data_AF-A0A7X7LJH3-F1
#
_entry.id   AF-A0A7X7LJH3-F1
#
_cell.length_a   1.000
_cell.length_b   1.000
_cell.length_c   1.000
_cell.angle_alpha   90.00
_cell.angle_beta   90.00
_cell.angle_gamma   90.00
#
_symmetry.space_group_name_H-M   'P 1'
#
loop_
_entity.id
_entity.type
_entity.pdbx_description
1 polymer ?
#
loop_
_entity_poly.entity_id
_entity_poly.type
_entity_poly.pdbx_seq_one_letter_code
_entity_poly.pdbx_strand_id
1 'polypeptide(L)'
;MIEQLSQAFFLAFTWYNLFLMFVGMLGGVIIGALPGLTGTMAVTLVLPFTFHMQPIPALLLLVAIYKGAMYGGSISAILIKTPGTGA
;
A
#
# COMPACT_ATOMS: atom_id res chain seq x y z
N MET A 1 -18.42 -15.46 -13.23
CA MET A 1 -18.30 -14.36 -12.25
C MET A 1 -17.94 -14.85 -10.86
N ILE A 2 -18.73 -15.72 -10.22
CA ILE A 2 -18.38 -16.29 -8.90
C ILE A 2 -17.04 -17.06 -8.92
N GLU A 3 -16.78 -17.83 -9.98
CA GLU A 3 -15.52 -18.61 -10.12
C GLU A 3 -14.27 -17.73 -10.24
N GLN A 4 -14.40 -16.54 -10.85
CA GLN A 4 -13.29 -15.59 -10.97
C GLN A 4 -12.97 -14.94 -9.63
N LEU A 5 -14.01 -14.70 -8.81
CA LEU A 5 -13.85 -14.17 -7.46
C LEU A 5 -13.14 -15.18 -6.55
N SER A 6 -13.51 -16.46 -6.62
CA SER A 6 -12.85 -17.50 -5.83
C SER A 6 -11.39 -17.68 -6.24
N GLN A 7 -11.08 -17.67 -7.53
CA GLN A 7 -9.70 -17.69 -8.02
C GLN A 7 -8.87 -16.49 -7.52
N ALA A 8 -9.39 -15.27 -7.61
CA ALA A 8 -8.69 -14.08 -7.15
C ALA A 8 -8.38 -14.13 -5.64
N PHE A 9 -9.31 -14.68 -4.85
CA PHE A 9 -9.10 -14.91 -3.43
C PHE A 9 -7.92 -15.85 -3.18
N PHE A 10 -7.86 -17.01 -3.84
CA PHE A 10 -6.73 -17.93 -3.69
C PHE A 10 -5.40 -17.32 -4.14
N LEU A 11 -5.40 -16.50 -5.21
CA LEU A 11 -4.19 -15.82 -5.69
C LEU A 11 -3.69 -14.78 -4.68
N ALA A 12 -4.58 -14.01 -4.04
CA ALA A 12 -4.21 -13.03 -3.03
C ALA A 12 -3.53 -13.67 -1.79
N PHE A 13 -3.97 -14.87 -1.40
CA PHE A 13 -3.48 -15.59 -0.22
C PHE A 13 -2.25 -16.47 -0.46
N THR A 14 -1.55 -16.30 -1.59
CA THR A 14 -0.26 -16.96 -1.80
C THR A 14 0.81 -16.35 -0.90
N TRP A 15 1.76 -17.17 -0.41
CA TRP A 15 2.83 -16.72 0.48
C TRP A 15 3.63 -15.54 -0.07
N TYR A 16 3.92 -15.56 -1.37
CA TYR A 16 4.63 -14.47 -2.05
C TYR A 16 3.84 -13.15 -2.01
N ASN A 17 2.54 -13.20 -2.29
CA ASN A 17 1.67 -12.02 -2.28
C ASN A 17 1.43 -11.49 -0.87
N LEU A 18 1.29 -12.38 0.12
CA LEU A 18 1.21 -12.00 1.54
C LEU A 18 2.48 -11.29 2.00
N PHE A 19 3.66 -11.80 1.62
CA PHE A 19 4.93 -11.15 1.93
C PHE A 19 5.04 -9.77 1.29
N LEU A 20 4.71 -9.65 0.00
CA LEU A 20 4.70 -8.36 -0.69
C LEU A 20 3.70 -7.37 -0.09
N MET A 21 2.50 -7.82 0.28
CA MET A 21 1.53 -6.99 0.97
C MET A 21 2.04 -6.53 2.34
N PHE A 22 2.70 -7.40 3.09
CA PHE A 22 3.29 -7.05 4.38
C PHE A 22 4.40 -6.00 4.23
N VAL A 23 5.33 -6.21 3.30
CA VAL A 23 6.42 -5.26 3.02
C VAL A 23 5.87 -3.94 2.49
N GLY A 24 4.91 -3.99 1.56
CA GLY A 24 4.25 -2.81 1.03
C GLY A 24 3.50 -2.03 2.10
N MET A 25 2.77 -2.72 2.98
CA MET A 25 2.08 -2.10 4.11
C MET A 25 3.09 -1.41 5.04
N LEU A 26 4.15 -2.11 5.46
CA LEU A 26 5.19 -1.55 6.33
C LEU A 26 5.87 -0.33 5.69
N GLY A 27 6.32 -0.47 4.44
CA GLY A 27 6.94 0.62 3.70
C GLY A 27 6.00 1.81 3.53
N GLY A 28 4.73 1.54 3.22
CA GLY A 28 3.68 2.55 3.16
C GLY A 28 3.53 3.31 4.47
N VAL A 29 3.44 2.62 5.61
CA VAL A 29 3.32 3.26 6.94
C VAL A 29 4.53 4.14 7.23
N ILE A 30 5.75 3.67 6.93
CA ILE A 30 6.99 4.43 7.15
C ILE A 30 6.99 5.70 6.28
N ILE A 31 6.67 5.59 4.99
CA ILE A 31 6.63 6.73 4.07
C ILE A 31 5.54 7.72 4.47
N GLY A 32 4.35 7.23 4.85
CA GLY A 32 3.24 8.08 5.28
C GLY A 32 3.47 8.76 6.62
N ALA A 33 4.29 8.18 7.50
CA ALA A 33 4.68 8.80 8.76
C ALA A 33 5.58 10.03 8.57
N LEU A 34 6.15 10.22 7.38
CA LEU A 34 6.94 11.41 7.07
C LEU A 34 6.00 12.58 6.74
N PRO A 35 6.14 13.74 7.41
CA PRO A 35 5.27 14.88 7.17
C PRO A 35 5.44 15.41 5.74
N GLY A 36 4.32 15.67 5.07
CA GLY A 36 4.29 16.19 3.70
C GLY A 36 4.32 15.11 2.59
N LEU A 37 4.51 13.83 2.93
CA LEU A 37 4.41 12.73 1.97
C LEU A 37 2.98 12.16 1.93
N THR A 38 2.34 12.28 0.77
CA THR A 38 0.96 11.79 0.58
C THR A 38 0.94 10.34 0.12
N GLY A 39 -0.22 9.67 0.28
CA GLY A 39 -0.42 8.32 -0.24
C GLY A 39 -0.20 8.21 -1.75
N THR A 40 -0.57 9.24 -2.52
CA THR A 40 -0.32 9.28 -3.97
C THR A 40 1.18 9.35 -4.28
N MET A 41 1.95 10.16 -3.55
CA MET A 41 3.41 10.23 -3.74
C MET A 41 4.08 8.87 -3.44
N ALA A 42 3.66 8.19 -2.37
CA ALA A 42 4.20 6.87 -2.03
C ALA A 42 3.97 5.85 -3.16
N VAL A 43 2.77 5.83 -3.75
CA VAL A 43 2.44 4.97 -4.90
C VAL A 43 3.28 5.34 -6.12
N THR A 44 3.45 6.63 -6.43
CA THR A 44 4.27 7.09 -7.56
C THR A 44 5.74 6.67 -7.42
N LEU A 45 6.30 6.73 -6.20
CA LEU A 45 7.68 6.32 -5.93
C LEU A 45 7.90 4.81 -6.15
N VAL A 46 6.87 3.99 -5.90
CA VAL A 46 6.97 2.52 -6.04
C VAL A 46 6.55 2.03 -7.44
N LEU A 47 5.73 2.79 -8.15
CA LEU A 47 5.28 2.51 -9.51
C LEU A 47 6.39 1.97 -10.46
N PRO A 48 7.58 2.58 -10.58
CA PRO A 48 8.61 2.09 -11.50
C PRO A 48 9.08 0.67 -11.19
N PHE A 49 9.10 0.26 -9.92
CA PHE A 49 9.46 -1.11 -9.52
C PHE A 49 8.41 -2.13 -9.96
N THR A 50 7.15 -1.70 -10.10
CA THR A 50 6.05 -2.59 -10.48
C THR A 50 5.98 -2.91 -11.97
N PHE A 51 6.67 -2.14 -12.83
CA PHE A 51 6.69 -2.41 -14.28
C PHE A 51 7.40 -3.72 -14.66
N HIS A 52 8.26 -4.24 -13.79
CA HIS A 52 8.94 -5.52 -13.99
C HIS A 52 8.22 -6.70 -13.31
N MET A 53 7.10 -6.45 -12.62
CA MET A 53 6.37 -7.46 -11.86
C MET A 53 5.16 -7.98 -12.65
N GLN A 54 4.69 -9.18 -12.29
CA GLN A 54 3.39 -9.65 -12.80
C GLN A 54 2.25 -8.76 -12.28
N PRO A 55 1.13 -8.62 -13.03
CA PRO A 55 0.07 -7.68 -12.69
C PRO A 55 -0.53 -7.86 -11.29
N ILE A 56 -0.70 -9.10 -10.83
CA ILE A 56 -1.29 -9.41 -9.52
C ILE A 56 -0.41 -8.90 -8.36
N PRO A 57 0.85 -9.34 -8.22
CA PRO A 57 1.71 -8.85 -7.14
C PRO A 57 2.01 -7.35 -7.25
N ALA A 58 2.09 -6.80 -8.46
CA ALA A 58 2.23 -5.36 -8.69
C ALA A 58 1.08 -4.56 -8.08
N LEU A 59 -0.17 -4.92 -8.42
CA LEU A 59 -1.35 -4.23 -7.91
C LEU A 59 -1.48 -4.38 -6.38
N LEU A 60 -1.21 -5.57 -5.85
CA LEU A 60 -1.24 -5.80 -4.40
C LEU A 60 -0.24 -4.93 -3.66
N LEU A 61 1.00 -4.80 -4.18
CA LEU A 61 2.02 -3.95 -3.58
C LEU A 61 1.61 -2.47 -3.59
N LEU A 62 1.10 -1.96 -4.72
CA LEU A 62 0.66 -0.56 -4.83
C LEU A 62 -0.50 -0.25 -3.88
N VAL A 63 -1.48 -1.15 -3.78
CA VAL A 63 -2.62 -1.01 -2.87
C VAL A 63 -2.17 -1.07 -1.41
N ALA A 64 -1.27 -2.00 -1.07
CA ALA A 64 -0.72 -2.12 0.28
C ALA A 64 0.04 -0.87 0.71
N ILE A 65 0.88 -0.31 -0.17
CA ILE A 65 1.62 0.94 0.09
C ILE A 65 0.66 2.11 0.25
N TYR A 66 -0.32 2.25 -0.63
CA TYR A 66 -1.31 3.31 -0.54
C TYR A 66 -2.05 3.28 0.81
N LYS A 67 -2.54 2.09 1.21
CA LYS A 67 -3.25 1.92 2.49
C LYS A 67 -2.34 2.13 3.69
N GLY A 68 -1.11 1.62 3.64
CA GLY A 68 -0.09 1.87 4.66
C GLY A 68 0.20 3.36 4.81
N ALA A 69 0.38 4.09 3.70
CA ALA A 69 0.69 5.52 3.72
C ALA A 69 -0.47 6.36 4.25
N MET A 70 -1.71 6.04 3.87
CA MET A 70 -2.90 6.71 4.42
C MET A 70 -3.01 6.54 5.94
N TYR A 71 -2.70 5.35 6.45
CA TYR A 71 -2.62 5.12 7.89
C TYR A 71 -1.43 5.85 8.52
N GLY A 72 -0.24 5.76 7.92
CA GLY A 72 0.98 6.41 8.40
C GLY A 72 0.85 7.92 8.52
N GLY A 73 0.08 8.57 7.64
CA GLY A 73 -0.20 10.01 7.71
C GLY A 73 -0.89 10.44 9.01
N SER A 74 -1.59 9.54 9.69
CA SER A 74 -2.14 9.83 11.03
C SER A 74 -1.05 10.02 12.08
N ILE A 75 0.09 9.33 11.95
CA ILE A 75 1.22 9.42 12.89
C ILE A 75 1.82 10.83 12.86
N SER A 76 2.11 11.35 11.66
CA SER A 76 2.63 12.71 11.51
C SER A 76 1.62 13.78 11.95
N ALA A 77 0.33 13.59 11.64
CA ALA A 77 -0.73 14.50 12.06
C ALA A 77 -0.89 14.59 13.59
N ILE A 78 -0.80 13.46 14.29
CA ILE A 78 -0.82 13.41 15.76
C ILE A 78 0.36 14.22 16.34
N LEU A 79 1.57 14.04 15.79
CA LEU A 79 2.77 14.73 16.27
C LEU A 79 2.72 16.24 16.03
N ILE A 80 2.14 16.69 14.93
CA ILE A 80 2.07 18.11 14.54
C ILE A 80 0.76 18.77 15.00
N LYS A 81 -0.11 18.03 15.70
CA LYS A 81 -1.41 18.51 16.22
C LYS A 81 -2.32 19.09 15.13
N THR A 82 -2.23 18.53 13.93
CA THR A 82 -3.13 18.86 12.82
C THR A 82 -4.19 17.78 12.69
N PRO A 83 -5.40 18.09 12.23
CA PRO A 83 -6.34 17.06 11.78
C PRO A 83 -5.62 16.13 10.80
N GLY A 84 -5.80 14.81 10.98
CA GLY A 84 -5.24 13.82 10.08
C GLY A 84 -5.85 13.88 8.68
N THR A 85 -5.36 13.02 7.79
CA THR A 85 -5.90 12.88 6.44
C THR A 85 -7.40 12.61 6.51
N GLY A 86 -8.20 13.54 5.99
CA GLY A 86 -9.63 13.35 5.77
C GLY A 86 -9.82 12.40 4.59
N ALA A 87 -9.80 11.10 4.87
CA ALA A 87 -10.28 10.08 3.95
C ALA A 87 -11.81 10.01 4.00
#